data_AF-A0A2E9P4Q0-F1
#
_entry.id   AF-A0A2E9P4Q0-F1
#
_cell.length_a   1.000
_cell.length_b   1.000
_cell.length_c   1.000
_cell.angle_alpha   90.00
_cell.angle_beta   90.00
_cell.angle_gamma   90.00
#
_symmetry.space_group_name_H-M   'P 1'
#
loop_
_entity.id
_entity.type
_entity.pdbx_description
1 polymer ?
#
loop_
_entity_poly.entity_id
_entity_poly.type
_entity_poly.pdbx_seq_one_letter_code
_entity_poly.pdbx_strand_id
1 'polypeptide(L)'
;MLDPKLLRNDLESVIAQLARKGLHFDVTSYQALETKRKSLQLETESLQNKRKDGSKTVGLLMKDGKKAEAEQLKIEIAEISDQLGAVEAEFQTVQSAL
;
A
#
# COMPACT_ATOMS: atom_id res chain seq x y z
N MET A 1 22.39 -5.86 -5.19
CA MET A 1 20.92 -5.95 -5.12
C MET A 1 20.44 -6.34 -6.51
N LEU A 2 19.64 -7.41 -6.67
CA LEU A 2 18.99 -7.67 -7.95
C LEU A 2 18.03 -6.51 -8.24
N ASP A 3 17.90 -6.12 -9.52
CA ASP A 3 16.94 -5.08 -9.89
C ASP A 3 15.50 -5.63 -9.70
N PRO A 4 14.68 -5.06 -8.80
CA PRO A 4 13.31 -5.51 -8.60
C PRO A 4 12.47 -5.41 -9.89
N LYS A 5 12.80 -4.50 -10.80
CA LYS A 5 12.14 -4.40 -12.11
C LYS A 5 12.46 -5.62 -12.98
N LEU A 6 13.68 -6.11 -12.92
CA LEU A 6 14.09 -7.32 -13.65
C LEU A 6 13.38 -8.55 -13.08
N LEU A 7 13.28 -8.68 -11.76
CA LEU A 7 12.54 -9.76 -11.10
C LEU A 7 11.03 -9.71 -11.39
N ARG A 8 10.45 -8.52 -11.59
CA ARG A 8 9.02 -8.39 -11.96
C ARG A 8 8.76 -8.68 -13.43
N ASN A 9 9.69 -8.34 -14.32
CA ASN A 9 9.49 -8.45 -15.76
C ASN A 9 9.98 -9.78 -16.34
N ASP A 10 11.01 -10.40 -15.76
CA ASP A 10 11.68 -11.58 -16.32
C ASP A 10 12.18 -12.53 -15.21
N LEU A 11 11.25 -12.93 -14.34
CA LEU A 11 11.51 -13.80 -13.19
C LEU A 11 12.09 -15.16 -13.63
N GLU A 12 11.58 -15.73 -14.71
CA GLU A 12 12.00 -17.04 -15.24
C GLU A 12 13.46 -17.03 -15.71
N SER A 13 13.88 -15.99 -16.43
CA SER A 13 15.28 -15.84 -16.86
C SER A 13 16.21 -15.69 -15.66
N VAL A 14 15.79 -14.94 -14.63
CA VAL A 14 16.57 -14.79 -13.39
C VAL A 14 16.71 -16.12 -12.67
N ILE A 15 15.64 -16.90 -12.54
CA ILE A 15 15.69 -18.25 -11.93
C ILE A 15 16.63 -19.15 -12.72
N ALA A 16 16.53 -19.17 -14.04
CA ALA A 16 17.39 -19.98 -14.89
C ALA A 16 18.88 -19.61 -14.75
N GLN A 17 19.18 -18.31 -14.61
CA GLN A 17 20.55 -17.83 -14.38
C GLN A 17 21.06 -18.18 -12.98
N LEU A 18 20.20 -18.12 -11.96
CA LEU A 18 20.55 -18.50 -10.58
C LEU A 18 20.77 -20.01 -10.45
N ALA A 19 19.93 -20.82 -11.09
CA ALA A 19 20.07 -22.28 -11.13
C ALA A 19 21.40 -22.71 -11.78
N ARG A 20 21.85 -22.02 -12.85
CA ARG A 20 23.18 -22.25 -13.45
C ARG A 20 24.33 -21.98 -12.49
N LYS A 21 24.13 -21.12 -11.49
CA LYS A 21 25.10 -20.81 -10.43
C LYS A 21 24.95 -21.69 -9.19
N GLY A 22 24.01 -22.65 -9.20
CA GLY A 22 23.69 -23.50 -8.04
C GLY A 22 22.94 -22.76 -6.93
N LEU A 23 22.40 -21.57 -7.21
CA LEU A 23 21.63 -20.78 -6.25
C LEU A 23 20.14 -21.07 -6.43
N HIS A 24 19.47 -21.43 -5.33
CA HIS A 24 18.02 -21.57 -5.30
C HIS A 24 17.36 -20.22 -4.99
N PHE A 25 16.39 -19.84 -5.80
CA PHE A 25 15.55 -18.67 -5.57
C PHE A 25 14.14 -19.12 -5.20
N ASP A 26 13.63 -18.65 -4.06
CA ASP A 26 12.27 -18.97 -3.62
C ASP A 26 11.25 -18.06 -4.32
N VAL A 27 10.83 -18.53 -5.49
CA VAL A 27 9.83 -17.88 -6.35
C VAL A 27 8.52 -17.67 -5.62
N THR A 28 8.10 -18.67 -4.83
CA THR A 28 6.80 -18.67 -4.16
C THR A 28 6.76 -17.60 -3.08
N SER A 29 7.80 -17.52 -2.25
CA SER A 29 7.92 -16.48 -1.24
C SER A 29 8.00 -15.08 -1.86
N TYR A 30 8.77 -14.91 -2.94
CA TYR A 30 8.85 -13.63 -3.65
C TYR A 30 7.50 -13.20 -4.24
N GLN A 31 6.78 -14.11 -4.92
CA GLN A 31 5.46 -13.82 -5.49
C GLN A 31 4.42 -13.48 -4.42
N ALA A 32 4.48 -14.13 -3.25
CA ALA A 32 3.61 -13.82 -2.13
C ALA A 32 3.86 -12.40 -1.59
N LEU A 33 5.13 -12.02 -1.42
CA LEU A 33 5.52 -10.67 -0.99
C LEU A 33 5.12 -9.62 -2.02
N GLU A 34 5.33 -9.87 -3.32
CA GLU A 34 4.98 -8.90 -4.37
C GLU A 34 3.45 -8.73 -4.49
N THR A 35 2.68 -9.81 -4.32
CA THR A 35 1.21 -9.75 -4.24
C THR A 35 0.77 -8.89 -3.07
N LYS A 36 1.35 -9.14 -1.89
CA LYS A 36 1.06 -8.37 -0.67
C LYS A 36 1.42 -6.89 -0.83
N ARG A 37 2.61 -6.60 -1.37
CA ARG A 37 3.08 -5.24 -1.68
C ARG A 37 2.09 -4.50 -2.58
N LYS A 38 1.62 -5.15 -3.65
CA LYS A 38 0.65 -4.57 -4.57
C LYS A 38 -0.71 -4.33 -3.90
N SER A 39 -1.18 -5.25 -3.07
CA SER A 39 -2.42 -5.08 -2.30
C SER A 39 -2.34 -3.87 -1.37
N LEU A 40 -1.27 -3.78 -0.57
CA LEU A 40 -1.04 -2.68 0.36
C LEU A 40 -0.91 -1.33 -0.37
N GLN A 41 -0.29 -1.31 -1.55
CA GLN A 41 -0.22 -0.10 -2.38
C GLN A 41 -1.63 0.38 -2.77
N LEU A 42 -2.48 -0.51 -3.29
CA LEU A 42 -3.84 -0.16 -3.69
C LEU A 42 -4.69 0.27 -2.49
N GLU A 43 -4.50 -0.37 -1.35
CA GLU A 43 -5.18 -0.01 -0.10
C GLU A 43 -4.76 1.37 0.40
N THR A 44 -3.46 1.68 0.36
CA THR A 44 -2.91 3.01 0.68
C THR A 44 -3.54 4.08 -0.22
N GLU A 45 -3.56 3.86 -1.54
CA GLU A 45 -4.16 4.79 -2.51
C GLU A 45 -5.66 4.98 -2.24
N SER A 46 -6.38 3.90 -1.91
CA SER A 46 -7.80 3.94 -1.57
C SER A 46 -8.06 4.75 -0.30
N LEU A 47 -7.30 4.52 0.77
CA LEU A 47 -7.43 5.25 2.05
C LEU A 47 -7.06 6.73 1.89
N GLN A 48 -5.99 7.04 1.14
CA GLN A 48 -5.63 8.43 0.83
C GLN A 48 -6.74 9.16 0.08
N ASN A 49 -7.39 8.50 -0.89
CA ASN A 49 -8.52 9.06 -1.60
C ASN A 49 -9.73 9.29 -0.67
N LYS A 50 -10.10 8.30 0.15
CA LYS A 50 -11.18 8.44 1.14
C LYS A 50 -10.93 9.60 2.11
N ARG A 51 -9.70 9.73 2.63
CA ARG A 51 -9.30 10.83 3.53
C ARG A 51 -9.46 12.20 2.84
N LYS A 52 -9.02 12.30 1.59
CA LYS A 52 -9.10 13.53 0.79
C LYS A 52 -10.55 13.93 0.54
N ASP A 53 -11.40 12.98 0.16
CA ASP A 53 -12.81 13.26 -0.12
C ASP A 53 -13.59 13.56 1.16
N GLY A 54 -13.33 12.84 2.26
CA GLY A 54 -13.86 13.17 3.57
C GLY A 54 -13.49 14.59 3.99
N SER A 55 -12.23 14.99 3.83
CA SER A 55 -11.75 16.33 4.20
C SER A 55 -12.47 17.44 3.42
N LYS A 56 -12.74 17.23 2.13
CA LYS A 56 -13.53 18.17 1.32
C LYS A 56 -14.96 18.28 1.85
N THR A 57 -15.61 17.14 2.13
CA THR A 57 -16.97 17.08 2.63
C THR A 57 -17.09 17.77 4.00
N VAL A 58 -16.13 17.58 4.91
CA VAL A 58 -16.05 18.34 6.17
C VAL A 58 -16.03 19.84 5.91
N GLY A 59 -15.20 20.31 4.96
CA GLY A 59 -15.13 21.72 4.59
C GLY A 59 -16.45 22.28 4.05
N LEU A 60 -17.20 21.49 3.28
CA LEU A 60 -18.53 21.86 2.79
C LEU A 60 -19.55 21.94 3.93
N LEU A 61 -19.62 20.90 4.77
CA LEU A 61 -20.54 20.87 5.92
C LEU A 61 -20.30 22.02 6.90
N MET A 62 -19.02 22.38 7.13
CA MET A 62 -18.67 23.54 7.96
C MET A 62 -19.13 24.86 7.37
N LYS A 63 -19.08 25.01 6.03
CA LYS A 63 -19.62 26.20 5.33
C LYS A 63 -21.14 26.26 5.40
N ASP A 64 -21.80 25.11 5.33
CA ASP A 64 -23.25 24.98 5.40
C ASP A 64 -23.80 25.11 6.84
N GLY A 65 -22.94 25.35 7.84
CA GLY A 65 -23.32 25.48 9.25
C GLY A 65 -23.64 24.16 9.96
N LYS A 66 -23.42 23.02 9.30
CA LYS A 66 -23.70 21.66 9.79
C LYS A 66 -22.55 21.12 10.64
N LYS A 67 -22.25 21.79 11.75
CA LYS A 67 -21.10 21.47 12.61
C LYS A 67 -21.14 20.05 13.19
N ALA A 68 -22.31 19.56 13.60
CA ALA A 68 -22.46 18.22 14.16
C ALA A 68 -22.12 17.12 13.13
N GLU A 69 -22.59 17.27 11.88
CA GLU A 69 -22.26 16.34 10.78
C GLU A 69 -20.77 16.39 10.43
N ALA A 70 -20.18 17.60 10.43
CA ALA A 70 -18.76 17.80 10.17
C ALA A 70 -17.86 17.19 11.25
N GLU A 71 -18.25 17.27 12.53
CA GLU A 71 -17.53 16.64 13.64
C GLU A 71 -17.59 15.11 13.56
N GLN A 72 -18.75 14.53 13.23
CA GLN A 72 -18.89 13.10 13.03
C GLN A 72 -17.96 12.60 11.92
N LEU A 73 -17.93 13.29 10.78
CA LEU A 73 -17.08 12.92 9.66
C LEU A 73 -15.58 13.10 9.96
N LYS A 74 -15.22 14.03 10.84
CA LYS A 74 -13.83 14.17 11.31
C LYS A 74 -13.36 12.95 12.11
N ILE A 75 -14.24 12.33 12.89
CA ILE A 75 -13.92 11.10 13.63
C ILE A 75 -13.61 9.98 12.63
N GLU A 76 -14.45 9.80 11.60
CA GLU A 76 -14.20 8.81 10.53
C GLU A 76 -12.89 9.07 9.78
N ILE A 77 -12.56 10.34 9.50
CA ILE A 77 -11.29 10.71 8.86
C ILE A 77 -10.08 10.42 9.76
N ALA A 78 -10.23 10.56 11.08
CA ALA A 78 -9.18 10.21 12.03
C ALA A 78 -8.90 8.71 12.00
N GLU A 79 -9.95 7.88 12.01
CA GLU A 79 -9.81 6.42 11.88
C GLU A 79 -9.15 6.02 10.55
N ILE A 80 -9.52 6.66 9.44
CA ILE A 80 -8.87 6.44 8.13
C ILE A 80 -7.39 6.84 8.18
N SER A 81 -7.04 7.88 8.93
CA SER A 81 -5.65 8.33 9.07
C SER A 81 -4.81 7.34 9.88
N ASP A 82 -5.38 6.76 10.93
CA ASP A 82 -4.74 5.70 11.71
C ASP A 82 -4.56 4.42 10.88
N GLN A 83 -5.59 4.01 10.14
CA GLN A 83 -5.52 2.88 9.19
C GLN A 83 -4.45 3.11 8.12
N LEU A 84 -4.40 4.33 7.55
CA LEU A 84 -3.40 4.68 6.55
C LEU A 84 -1.98 4.56 7.12
N GLY A 85 -1.74 5.03 8.34
CA GLY A 85 -0.44 4.88 9.00
C GLY A 85 -0.04 3.41 9.21
N ALA A 86 -0.99 2.56 9.60
CA ALA A 86 -0.74 1.12 9.76
C ALA A 86 -0.40 0.44 8.41
N VAL A 87 -1.18 0.72 7.36
CA VAL A 87 -0.98 0.16 6.02
C VAL A 87 0.34 0.66 5.41
N GLU A 88 0.70 1.93 5.61
CA GLU A 88 1.98 2.48 5.13
C GLU A 88 3.18 1.82 5.85
N ALA A 89 3.08 1.57 7.15
CA ALA A 89 4.11 0.86 7.90
C ALA A 89 4.26 -0.61 7.45
N GLU A 90 3.14 -1.29 7.20
CA GLU A 90 3.15 -2.65 6.66
C GLU A 90 3.71 -2.68 5.24
N PHE A 91 3.35 -1.71 4.40
CA PHE A 91 3.89 -1.55 3.05
C PHE A 91 5.41 -1.39 3.08
N GLN A 92 5.95 -0.52 3.95
CA GLN A 92 7.39 -0.36 4.11
C GLN A 92 8.09 -1.63 4.58
N THR A 93 7.44 -2.39 5.48
CA THR A 93 7.96 -3.66 5.96
C THR A 93 8.06 -4.68 4.83
N VAL A 94 7.00 -4.84 4.03
CA VAL A 94 6.99 -5.73 2.87
C VAL A 94 7.98 -5.27 1.80
N GLN A 95 8.06 -3.96 1.56
CA GLN A 95 8.99 -3.38 0.59
C GLN A 95 10.46 -3.57 0.98
N SER A 96 10.76 -3.64 2.27
CA SER A 96 12.11 -3.91 2.79
C SER A 96 12.47 -5.40 2.78
N ALA A 97 11.46 -6.28 2.75
CA ALA A 97 11.63 -7.73 2.67
C ALA A 97 11.79 -8.25 1.22
N LEU A 98 11.53 -7.39 0.22
CA LEU A 98 11.73 -7.63 -1.21
C LEU A 98 13.14 -7.19 -1.66
#